data_AF-A0A7S4B2A4-F1
#
_entry.id   AF-A0A7S4B2A4-F1
#
_cell.length_a   1.000
_cell.length_b   1.000
_cell.length_c   1.000
_cell.angle_alpha   90.00
_cell.angle_beta   90.00
_cell.angle_gamma   90.00
#
_symmetry.space_group_name_H-M   'P 1'
#
loop_
_entity.id
_entity.type
_entity.pdbx_description
1 polymer ?
#
loop_
_entity_poly.entity_id
_entity_poly.type
_entity_poly.pdbx_seq_one_letter_code
_entity_poly.pdbx_strand_id
1 'polypeptide(L)'
;MQLHRKRRSLGADGGEWEYLGDTGNGLYSYISYNSQPTFVIPWLDQRSGRFRPIYMGDNWNANGQGGVGNASYLWLSFERSSEGSWKLPYQEQWMQTQIDAEVDLMTWKYE
;
A
#
# COMPACT_ATOMS: atom_id res chain seq x y z
N MET A 1 0.23 19.63 23.10
CA MET A 1 -0.90 18.73 22.77
C MET A 1 -1.78 19.42 21.75
N GLN A 2 -1.55 19.19 20.45
CA GLN A 2 -2.35 19.79 19.38
C GLN A 2 -3.54 18.88 19.06
N LEU A 3 -4.75 19.39 19.24
CA LEU A 3 -5.98 18.76 18.75
C LEU A 3 -5.95 18.80 17.21
N HIS A 4 -5.71 17.67 16.56
CA HIS A 4 -5.92 17.52 15.12
C HIS A 4 -7.42 17.52 14.83
N ARG A 5 -7.98 18.73 14.69
CA ARG A 5 -9.33 18.96 14.19
C ARG A 5 -9.42 18.36 12.78
N LYS A 6 -10.33 17.40 12.54
CA LYS A 6 -10.62 16.86 11.21
C LYS A 6 -10.90 18.05 10.27
N ARG A 7 -9.94 18.38 9.41
CA ARG A 7 -10.11 19.41 8.39
C ARG A 7 -10.86 18.76 7.24
N ARG A 8 -12.13 19.15 7.10
CA ARG A 8 -12.89 18.87 5.89
C ARG A 8 -12.68 20.01 4.91
N SER A 9 -12.46 19.68 3.65
CA SER A 9 -12.33 20.65 2.57
C SER A 9 -13.19 20.21 1.39
N LEU A 10 -13.79 21.17 0.70
CA LEU A 10 -14.46 20.92 -0.55
C LEU A 10 -13.41 20.70 -1.65
N GLY A 11 -13.56 19.60 -2.39
CA GLY A 11 -12.80 19.30 -3.58
C GLY A 11 -13.27 20.14 -4.76
N ALA A 12 -12.47 20.16 -5.83
CA ALA A 12 -12.81 20.86 -7.08
C ALA A 12 -14.08 20.29 -7.75
N ASP A 13 -14.43 19.04 -7.43
CA ASP A 13 -15.62 18.32 -7.87
C ASP A 13 -16.84 18.52 -6.95
N GLY A 14 -16.70 19.29 -5.86
CA GLY A 14 -17.73 19.45 -4.84
C GLY A 14 -17.79 18.31 -3.82
N GLY A 15 -16.89 17.34 -3.89
CA GLY A 15 -16.76 16.28 -2.88
C GLY A 15 -16.22 16.81 -1.55
N GLU A 16 -16.63 16.21 -0.43
CA GLU A 16 -16.00 16.46 0.86
C GLU A 16 -14.76 15.58 1.03
N TRP A 17 -13.62 16.22 1.23
CA TRP A 17 -12.35 15.56 1.52
C TRP A 17 -12.02 15.71 3.00
N GLU A 18 -11.54 14.63 3.63
CA GLU A 18 -10.99 14.69 4.97
C GLU A 18 -9.50 14.33 4.97
N TYR A 19 -8.71 15.04 5.77
CA TYR A 19 -7.34 14.64 6.05
C TYR A 19 -7.31 13.39 6.93
N LEU A 20 -6.73 12.30 6.41
CA LEU A 20 -6.68 11.00 7.09
C LEU A 20 -5.41 10.78 7.95
N GLY A 21 -4.43 11.69 7.88
CA GLY A 21 -3.14 11.51 8.55
C GLY A 21 -2.14 10.70 7.74
N ASP A 22 -0.99 10.44 8.35
CA ASP A 22 0.02 9.53 7.81
C ASP A 22 -0.47 8.09 8.00
N THR A 23 -0.51 7.33 6.90
CA THR A 23 -0.91 5.91 6.92
C THR A 23 0.23 4.98 7.30
N GLY A 24 1.48 5.44 7.17
CA GLY A 24 2.65 4.63 7.49
C GLY A 24 2.81 4.43 9.00
N ASN A 25 3.38 3.29 9.37
CA ASN A 25 3.79 2.98 10.74
C ASN A 25 5.22 2.39 10.79
N GLY A 26 5.90 2.58 11.92
CA GLY A 26 7.22 2.00 12.14
C GLY A 26 8.37 2.75 11.46
N LEU A 27 9.50 2.06 11.29
CA LEU A 27 10.73 2.66 10.79
C LEU A 27 10.57 3.09 9.33
N TYR A 28 11.11 4.26 8.98
CA TYR A 28 11.06 4.86 7.64
C TYR A 28 9.65 5.19 7.11
N SER A 29 8.59 5.07 7.91
CA SER A 29 7.23 5.43 7.46
C SER A 29 7.10 6.89 7.04
N TYR A 30 7.82 7.79 7.72
CA TYR A 30 7.86 9.23 7.45
C TYR A 30 8.46 9.61 6.09
N ILE A 31 9.13 8.66 5.41
CA ILE A 31 9.61 8.76 4.03
C ILE A 31 8.94 7.71 3.13
N SER A 32 7.75 7.23 3.52
CA SER A 32 7.00 6.19 2.82
C SER A 32 7.87 4.96 2.50
N TYR A 33 8.70 4.55 3.46
CA TYR A 33 9.62 3.42 3.36
C TYR A 33 10.63 3.56 2.21
N ASN A 34 11.09 4.78 1.96
CA ASN A 34 11.96 5.14 0.85
C ASN A 34 11.34 4.80 -0.51
N SER A 35 10.04 5.06 -0.65
CA SER A 35 9.30 4.93 -1.89
C SER A 35 8.39 6.14 -2.12
N GLN A 36 7.90 6.31 -3.35
CA GLN A 36 6.89 7.30 -3.70
C GLN A 36 5.63 6.59 -4.23
N PRO A 37 4.41 6.97 -3.77
CA PRO A 37 3.18 6.36 -4.27
C PRO A 37 3.04 6.53 -5.78
N THR A 38 2.76 5.43 -6.49
CA THR A 38 2.52 5.43 -7.94
C THR A 38 1.10 4.98 -8.28
N PHE A 39 0.59 3.96 -7.57
CA PHE A 39 -0.77 3.46 -7.76
C PHE A 39 -1.29 2.71 -6.53
N VAL A 40 -2.62 2.56 -6.43
CA VAL A 40 -3.25 1.64 -5.47
C VAL A 40 -4.21 0.73 -6.24
N ILE A 41 -3.88 -0.56 -6.34
CA ILE A 41 -4.69 -1.54 -7.06
C ILE A 41 -5.66 -2.26 -6.11
N PRO A 42 -6.95 -2.39 -6.45
CA PRO A 42 -7.84 -3.29 -5.72
C PRO A 42 -7.48 -4.75 -6.05
N TRP A 43 -7.03 -5.52 -5.06
CA TRP A 43 -6.74 -6.94 -5.20
C TRP A 43 -7.84 -7.78 -4.55
N LEU A 44 -8.39 -8.77 -5.26
CA LEU A 44 -9.33 -9.72 -4.67
C LEU A 44 -8.53 -10.85 -3.99
N ASP A 45 -8.52 -10.86 -2.66
CA ASP A 45 -7.98 -11.96 -1.87
C ASP A 45 -8.93 -13.16 -1.97
N GLN A 46 -8.52 -14.20 -2.69
CA GLN A 46 -9.34 -15.39 -2.97
C GLN A 46 -9.69 -16.18 -1.70
N ARG A 47 -8.85 -16.12 -0.66
CA ARG A 47 -9.04 -16.85 0.59
C ARG A 47 -10.11 -16.22 1.45
N SER A 48 -10.14 -14.90 1.50
CA SER A 48 -11.13 -14.14 2.30
C SER A 48 -12.34 -13.67 1.48
N GLY A 49 -12.26 -13.71 0.16
CA GLY A 49 -13.28 -13.18 -0.76
C GLY A 49 -13.43 -11.65 -0.69
N ARG A 50 -12.43 -10.94 -0.16
CA ARG A 50 -12.49 -9.49 0.09
C ARG A 50 -11.47 -8.73 -0.77
N PHE A 51 -11.83 -7.50 -1.13
CA PHE A 51 -10.87 -6.59 -1.74
C PHE A 51 -9.88 -6.07 -0.70
N ARG A 52 -8.61 -6.18 -1.03
CA ARG A 52 -7.45 -5.67 -0.31
C ARG A 52 -6.73 -4.66 -1.21
N PRO A 53 -6.67 -3.37 -0.86
CA PRO A 53 -5.94 -2.39 -1.67
C PRO A 53 -4.43 -2.60 -1.53
N ILE A 54 -3.72 -2.69 -2.65
CA ILE A 54 -2.27 -2.85 -2.67
C ILE A 54 -1.64 -1.53 -3.07
N TYR A 55 -0.86 -0.95 -2.17
CA TYR A 55 0.04 0.16 -2.43
C TYR A 55 1.14 -0.30 -3.39
N MET A 56 1.33 0.46 -4.45
CA MET A 56 2.49 0.36 -5.34
C MET A 56 3.28 1.66 -5.21
N GLY A 57 4.56 1.54 -4.88
CA GLY A 57 5.48 2.67 -4.80
C GLY A 57 6.79 2.42 -5.53
N ASP A 58 7.34 3.50 -6.08
CA ASP A 58 8.63 3.52 -6.76
C ASP A 58 9.72 3.93 -5.77
N ASN A 59 10.76 3.11 -5.64
CA ASN A 59 11.99 3.47 -4.94
C ASN A 59 12.99 3.99 -5.99
N TRP A 60 12.94 5.30 -6.20
CA TRP A 60 13.71 6.00 -7.22
C TRP A 60 15.22 5.95 -6.93
N ASN A 61 15.99 5.58 -7.96
CA ASN A 61 17.46 5.54 -7.91
C ASN A 61 18.09 6.63 -8.80
N ALA A 62 17.52 7.84 -8.83
CA ALA A 62 17.92 8.89 -9.78
C ALA A 62 19.42 9.24 -9.74
N ASN A 63 20.05 9.15 -8.57
CA ASN A 63 21.45 9.52 -8.36
C ASN A 63 22.39 8.32 -8.12
N GLY A 64 21.91 7.08 -8.23
CA GLY A 64 22.74 5.89 -8.03
C GLY A 64 23.18 5.23 -9.35
N GLN A 65 24.02 4.21 -9.23
CA GLN A 65 24.49 3.44 -10.38
C GLN A 65 23.30 2.80 -11.12
N GLY A 66 23.25 3.00 -12.44
CA GLY A 66 22.14 2.55 -13.29
C GLY A 66 20.96 3.53 -13.39
N GLY A 67 20.94 4.61 -12.59
CA GLY A 67 19.91 5.64 -12.64
C GLY A 67 18.49 5.08 -12.45
N VAL A 68 17.52 5.69 -13.13
CA VAL A 68 16.10 5.26 -13.11
C VAL A 68 15.92 3.81 -13.58
N GLY A 69 16.77 3.32 -14.49
CA GLY A 69 16.70 1.93 -14.97
C GLY A 69 17.04 0.89 -13.90
N ASN A 70 17.62 1.31 -12.78
CA ASN A 70 17.90 0.48 -11.61
C ASN A 70 17.07 0.91 -10.38
N ALA A 71 15.94 1.59 -10.60
CA ALA A 71 14.94 1.79 -9.56
C ALA A 71 14.30 0.44 -9.17
N SER A 72 13.81 0.35 -7.93
CA SER A 72 13.09 -0.82 -7.44
C SER A 72 11.67 -0.46 -7.03
N TYR A 73 10.86 -1.46 -6.71
CA TYR A 73 9.46 -1.28 -6.36
C TYR A 73 9.19 -1.76 -4.94
N LEU A 74 8.27 -1.07 -4.25
CA LEU A 74 7.75 -1.48 -2.96
C LEU A 74 6.25 -1.70 -3.06
N TRP A 75 5.81 -2.93 -2.81
CA TRP A 75 4.41 -3.32 -2.86
C TRP A 75 3.95 -3.76 -1.47
N LEU A 76 2.94 -3.09 -0.92
CA LEU A 76 2.45 -3.32 0.45
C LEU A 76 0.93 -3.38 0.46
N SER A 77 0.35 -4.14 1.39
CA SER A 77 -1.09 -4.15 1.61
C SER A 77 -1.51 -2.98 2.49
N PHE A 78 -2.54 -2.24 2.09
CA PHE A 78 -3.27 -1.42 3.04
C PHE A 78 -4.09 -2.29 3.98
N GLU A 79 -4.24 -1.81 5.21
CA GLU A 79 -5.10 -2.39 6.23
C GLU A 79 -6.07 -1.34 6.72
N ARG A 80 -7.35 -1.72 6.84
CA ARG A 80 -8.38 -0.85 7.41
C ARG A 80 -8.77 -1.35 8.80
N SER A 81 -8.69 -0.49 9.80
CA SER A 81 -9.18 -0.80 11.14
C SER A 81 -10.70 -0.88 11.17
N SER A 82 -11.25 -1.47 12.24
CA SER A 82 -12.70 -1.49 12.52
C SER A 82 -13.30 -0.08 12.67
N GLU A 83 -12.48 0.90 13.06
CA GLU A 83 -12.85 2.31 13.20
C GLU A 83 -12.75 3.08 11.88
N GLY A 84 -12.34 2.40 10.80
CA GLY A 84 -12.29 2.94 9.45
C GLY A 84 -10.98 3.66 9.08
N SER A 85 -10.00 3.72 9.99
CA SER A 85 -8.67 4.28 9.72
C SER A 85 -7.82 3.35 8.86
N TRP A 86 -7.00 3.93 7.98
CA TRP A 86 -6.12 3.19 7.08
C TRP A 86 -4.69 3.15 7.63
N LYS A 87 -4.03 2.01 7.44
CA LYS A 87 -2.62 1.80 7.77
C LYS A 87 -1.92 1.13 6.60
N LEU A 88 -0.63 1.42 6.46
CA LEU A 88 0.25 0.82 5.46
C LEU A 88 1.43 0.17 6.17
N PRO A 89 1.26 -1.04 6.74
CA PRO A 89 2.36 -1.73 7.41
C PRO A 89 3.44 -2.17 6.42
N TYR A 90 4.70 -1.93 6.78
CA TYR A 90 5.83 -2.55 6.09
C TYR A 90 5.88 -4.05 6.43
N GLN A 91 5.86 -4.88 5.40
CA GLN A 91 5.90 -6.34 5.53
C GLN A 91 6.89 -6.88 4.50
N GLU A 92 8.02 -7.42 4.97
CA GLU A 92 8.98 -8.07 4.09
C GLU A 92 8.36 -9.30 3.42
N GLN A 93 8.64 -9.48 2.14
CA GLN A 93 8.24 -10.65 1.34
C GLN A 93 6.71 -10.91 1.28
N TRP A 94 5.86 -9.97 1.74
CA TRP A 94 4.41 -10.20 1.78
C TRP A 94 3.84 -10.57 0.40
N MET A 95 4.19 -9.81 -0.64
CA MET A 95 3.70 -10.08 -2.00
C MET A 95 4.20 -11.44 -2.51
N GLN A 96 5.44 -11.80 -2.22
CA GLN A 96 5.98 -13.12 -2.56
C GLN A 96 5.15 -14.22 -1.88
N THR A 97 4.86 -14.06 -0.58
CA THR A 97 4.00 -15.00 0.16
C THR A 97 2.60 -15.11 -0.45
N GLN A 98 2.01 -14.02 -0.95
CA GLN A 98 0.72 -14.08 -1.64
C GLN A 98 0.81 -14.81 -2.98
N ILE A 99 1.86 -14.57 -3.77
CA ILE A 99 2.06 -15.25 -5.05
C ILE A 99 2.27 -16.75 -4.84
N ASP A 100 3.14 -17.14 -3.90
CA ASP A 100 3.42 -18.54 -3.60
C ASP A 100 2.15 -19.26 -3.13
N ALA A 101 1.36 -18.58 -2.31
CA ALA A 101 0.05 -19.03 -1.83
C ALA A 101 -0.97 -19.28 -2.95
N GLU A 102 -1.01 -18.42 -3.97
CA GLU A 102 -1.92 -18.56 -5.11
C GLU A 102 -1.43 -19.63 -6.10
N VAL A 103 -0.12 -19.75 -6.30
CA VAL A 103 0.47 -20.84 -7.11
C VAL A 103 0.10 -22.20 -6.53
N ASP A 104 0.15 -22.35 -5.20
CA ASP A 104 -0.26 -23.57 -4.50
C ASP A 104 -1.76 -23.90 -4.72
N LEU A 105 -2.62 -22.86 -4.73
CA LEU A 105 -4.06 -23.00 -5.05
C LEU A 105 -4.33 -23.34 -6.52
N MET A 106 -3.41 -23.03 -7.44
CA MET A 106 -3.53 -23.36 -8.86
C MET A 106 -2.92 -24.73 -9.20
N THR A 107 -2.14 -25.33 -8.31
CA THR A 107 -1.58 -26.68 -8.47
C THR A 107 -2.55 -27.82 -8.15
N TRP A 108 -3.85 -27.55 -7.94
CA TRP A 108 -4.86 -28.61 -7.91
C TRP A 108 -4.91 -29.31 -9.28
N LYS A 109 -4.36 -30.52 -9.29
CA LYS A 109 -4.29 -31.44 -10.43
C LYS A 109 -5.70 -31.86 -10.83
N TYR A 110 -5.93 -31.93 -12.14
CA TYR A 110 -7.00 -32.76 -12.69
C TYR A 110 -6.83 -34.18 -12.14
N GLU A 111 -7.82 -34.66 -11.37
CA GLU A 111 -8.08 -36.10 -11.21
C GLU A 111 -8.79 -36.63 -12.45
#